data_AF-M7ZVF7-F1
#
_entry.id   AF-M7ZVF7-F1
#
_cell.length_a   1.000
_cell.length_b   1.000
_cell.length_c   1.000
_cell.angle_alpha   90.00
_cell.angle_beta   90.00
_cell.angle_gamma   90.00
#
_symmetry.space_group_name_H-M   'P 1'
#
loop_
_entity.id
_entity.type
_entity.pdbx_description
1 polymer ?
#
loop_
_entity_poly.entity_id
_entity_poly.type
_entity_poly.pdbx_seq_one_letter_code
_entity_poly.pdbx_strand_id
1 'polypeptide(L)'
;MAIPDELLEEIFLRLPAAASLARASAADLVKEFAVCDPLHHRYLLLPVLPDHLASQVHPPDTVECETFFAPPGDDEDSSFRDFRVMCLVRSITKLVLFVFSSCAGRWLADPITFDVLGCAVVSRRYYAHRCFCWQIYEAGSMLMLDTGSMEFSTVDLPPSSGPYMPDMVIVEAGGGRFGILTISHQIKRDAYHLLYAEQSKDGNGANQWQYKSVIALPENHSYSVGGYLLLTGYPEDDRPIVDYFSLNLQTFQIEWFCQTGPYAIIGDLYADFPPSLTTPSI
;
A
#
# COMPACT_ATOMS: atom_id res chain seq x y z
N MET A 1 7.15 -30.32 2.88
CA MET A 1 5.96 -30.89 2.23
C MET A 1 5.67 -29.99 1.04
N ALA A 2 5.80 -30.51 -0.18
CA ALA A 2 5.73 -29.72 -1.41
C ALA A 2 4.28 -29.28 -1.67
N ILE A 3 4.12 -28.03 -2.10
CA ILE A 3 2.83 -27.50 -2.57
C ILE A 3 2.43 -28.32 -3.82
N PRO A 4 1.20 -28.81 -3.93
CA PRO A 4 0.75 -29.58 -5.10
C PRO A 4 0.96 -28.78 -6.40
N ASP A 5 1.53 -29.40 -7.44
CA ASP A 5 1.82 -28.75 -8.73
C ASP A 5 0.56 -28.18 -9.41
N GLU A 6 -0.63 -28.72 -9.10
CA GLU A 6 -1.92 -28.22 -9.59
C GLU A 6 -2.31 -26.85 -8.99
N LEU A 7 -1.84 -26.54 -7.76
CA LEU A 7 -1.97 -25.19 -7.17
C LEU A 7 -0.88 -24.24 -7.67
N LEU A 8 0.30 -24.76 -8.05
CA LEU A 8 1.36 -23.95 -8.65
C LEU A 8 0.95 -23.44 -10.04
N GLU A 9 0.26 -24.25 -10.85
CA GLU A 9 -0.25 -23.75 -12.14
C GLU A 9 -1.34 -22.68 -11.96
N GLU A 10 -2.24 -22.76 -10.98
CA GLU A 10 -3.20 -21.67 -10.73
C GLU A 10 -2.56 -20.40 -10.12
N ILE A 11 -1.53 -20.55 -9.28
CA ILE A 11 -0.78 -19.43 -8.68
C ILE A 11 0.08 -18.70 -9.72
N PHE A 12 0.59 -19.39 -10.74
CA PHE A 12 1.43 -18.79 -11.80
C PHE A 12 0.67 -18.41 -13.09
N LEU A 13 -0.49 -19.02 -13.41
CA LEU A 13 -1.24 -18.74 -14.65
C LEU A 13 -2.39 -17.73 -14.51
N ARG A 14 -2.59 -17.11 -13.34
CA ARG A 14 -3.59 -16.04 -13.17
C ARG A 14 -3.02 -14.81 -12.46
N LEU A 15 -1.97 -14.25 -13.05
CA LEU A 15 -1.49 -12.89 -12.78
C LEU A 15 -2.40 -11.85 -13.48
N PRO A 16 -3.26 -11.14 -12.74
CA PRO A 16 -3.52 -9.75 -13.11
C PRO A 16 -3.54 -8.82 -11.88
N ALA A 17 -2.39 -8.52 -11.29
CA ALA A 17 -2.22 -7.34 -10.42
C ALA A 17 -0.74 -7.08 -10.21
N ALA A 18 -0.37 -5.83 -10.45
CA ALA A 18 0.60 -4.96 -9.76
C ALA A 18 1.95 -5.48 -9.20
N ALA A 19 2.26 -6.77 -9.20
CA ALA A 19 3.46 -7.36 -8.62
C ALA A 19 4.55 -7.67 -9.67
N SER A 20 4.47 -7.08 -10.87
CA SER A 20 5.58 -7.08 -11.84
C SER A 20 6.05 -5.67 -12.17
N LEU A 21 6.03 -4.77 -11.19
CA LEU A 21 6.80 -3.54 -11.26
C LEU A 21 8.07 -3.80 -10.46
N ALA A 22 9.19 -3.95 -11.17
CA ALA A 22 10.49 -3.99 -10.54
C ALA A 22 10.58 -2.80 -9.56
N ARG A 23 11.14 -3.02 -8.36
CA ARG A 23 11.63 -1.90 -7.55
C ARG A 23 12.71 -1.21 -8.38
N ALA A 24 12.30 -0.22 -9.16
CA ALA A 24 13.21 0.58 -9.95
C ALA A 24 14.04 1.38 -8.96
N SER A 25 15.37 1.24 -9.02
CA SER A 25 16.21 2.20 -8.32
C SER A 25 16.06 3.57 -8.98
N ALA A 26 16.47 4.63 -8.29
CA ALA A 26 16.61 5.96 -8.88
C ALA A 26 17.40 5.94 -10.20
N ALA A 27 18.39 5.05 -10.30
CA ALA A 27 19.21 4.85 -11.49
C ALA A 27 18.45 4.13 -12.64
N ASP A 28 17.38 3.41 -12.31
CA ASP A 28 16.55 2.69 -13.28
C ASP A 28 15.39 3.55 -13.82
N LEU A 29 15.05 4.67 -13.17
CA LEU A 29 14.16 5.67 -13.76
C LEU A 29 14.73 6.36 -14.99
N VAL A 30 16.07 6.35 -15.08
CA VAL A 30 16.84 6.81 -16.23
C VAL A 30 16.94 5.71 -17.30
N LYS A 31 16.32 4.53 -17.07
CA LYS A 31 16.26 3.41 -18.00
C LYS A 31 14.82 3.07 -18.39
N GLU A 32 14.69 2.36 -19.50
CA GLU A 32 13.41 1.81 -19.94
C GLU A 32 12.99 0.68 -19.00
N PHE A 33 11.76 0.74 -18.49
CA PHE A 33 11.17 -0.35 -17.71
C PHE A 33 9.86 -0.82 -18.34
N ALA A 34 9.62 -2.14 -18.29
CA ALA A 34 8.43 -2.75 -18.83
C ALA A 34 7.35 -2.85 -17.76
N VAL A 35 6.13 -2.51 -18.13
CA VAL A 35 4.94 -2.68 -17.32
C VAL A 35 4.06 -3.73 -17.97
N CYS A 36 3.65 -4.73 -17.21
CA CYS A 36 2.64 -5.68 -17.67
C CYS A 36 1.30 -4.96 -17.68
N ASP A 37 0.76 -4.67 -18.86
CA ASP A 37 -0.59 -4.19 -19.06
C ASP A 37 -1.57 -5.32 -18.70
N PRO A 38 -2.23 -5.24 -17.53
CA PRO A 38 -3.11 -6.31 -17.07
C PRO A 38 -4.40 -6.39 -17.89
N LEU A 39 -4.76 -5.32 -18.61
CA LEU A 39 -5.99 -5.27 -19.41
C LEU A 39 -5.82 -6.06 -20.71
N HIS A 40 -4.62 -6.03 -21.29
CA HIS A 40 -4.36 -6.60 -22.61
C HIS A 40 -3.43 -7.82 -22.58
N HIS A 41 -2.97 -8.25 -21.39
CA HIS A 41 -1.99 -9.31 -21.21
C HIS A 41 -0.75 -9.10 -22.09
N ARG A 42 -0.26 -7.86 -22.14
CA ARG A 42 0.90 -7.45 -22.95
C ARG A 42 1.88 -6.69 -22.09
N TYR A 43 3.15 -6.65 -22.51
CA TYR A 43 4.13 -5.78 -21.88
C TYR A 43 4.22 -4.48 -22.67
N LEU A 44 4.10 -3.36 -21.98
CA LEU A 44 4.40 -2.04 -22.51
C LEU A 44 5.74 -1.59 -21.96
N LEU A 45 6.69 -1.29 -22.84
CA LEU A 45 7.92 -0.62 -22.46
C LEU A 45 7.63 0.87 -22.30
N LEU A 46 7.83 1.41 -21.10
CA LEU A 46 7.66 2.85 -20.90
C LEU A 46 8.85 3.59 -21.47
N PRO A 47 8.63 4.77 -22.09
CA PRO A 47 9.73 5.62 -22.53
C PRO A 47 10.54 6.06 -21.31
N VAL A 48 11.84 6.27 -21.52
CA VAL A 48 12.71 6.90 -20.51
C VAL A 48 12.12 8.23 -20.07
N LEU A 49 12.24 8.55 -18.78
CA LEU A 49 11.81 9.84 -18.26
C LEU A 49 12.61 10.97 -18.97
N PRO A 50 11.95 11.91 -19.68
CA PRO A 50 12.63 13.00 -20.37
C PRO A 50 13.54 13.83 -19.46
N ASP A 51 14.68 14.31 -19.97
CA ASP A 51 15.70 15.04 -19.18
C ASP A 51 15.14 16.23 -18.38
N HIS A 52 14.18 16.97 -18.95
CA HIS A 52 13.56 18.09 -18.25
C HIS A 52 12.75 17.65 -17.01
N LEU A 53 12.10 16.48 -17.07
CA LEU A 53 11.43 15.87 -15.92
C LEU A 53 12.43 15.23 -14.96
N ALA A 54 13.43 14.52 -15.50
CA ALA A 54 14.50 13.93 -14.70
C ALA A 54 15.27 14.99 -13.91
N SER A 55 15.44 16.20 -14.44
CA SER A 55 16.12 17.31 -13.74
C SER A 55 15.43 17.74 -12.45
N GLN A 56 14.14 17.39 -12.27
CA GLN A 56 13.41 17.62 -11.03
C GLN A 56 13.90 16.74 -9.89
N VAL A 57 14.60 15.65 -10.19
CA VAL A 57 15.17 14.75 -9.20
C VAL A 57 16.68 14.77 -9.38
N HIS A 58 17.42 15.09 -8.32
CA HIS A 58 18.87 14.94 -8.34
C HIS A 58 19.22 13.49 -7.95
N PRO A 59 19.80 12.67 -8.86
CA PRO A 59 20.13 11.27 -8.58
C PRO A 59 20.94 11.04 -7.29
N PRO A 60 21.95 11.87 -6.92
CA PRO A 60 22.68 11.65 -5.67
C PRO A 60 21.82 11.86 -4.41
N ASP A 61 20.70 12.59 -4.53
CA ASP A 61 19.77 12.83 -3.42
C ASP A 61 18.55 11.89 -3.46
N THR A 62 18.48 10.99 -4.45
CA THR A 62 17.33 10.09 -4.58
C THR A 62 17.51 8.90 -3.67
N VAL A 63 16.55 8.72 -2.77
CA VAL A 63 16.61 7.68 -1.75
C VAL A 63 15.79 6.47 -2.19
N GLU A 64 14.69 6.69 -2.90
CA GLU A 64 13.75 5.63 -3.26
C GLU A 64 12.92 5.98 -4.49
N CYS A 65 12.52 4.95 -5.23
CA CYS A 65 11.59 5.06 -6.34
C CYS A 65 10.60 3.90 -6.28
N GLU A 66 9.33 4.21 -6.44
CA GLU A 66 8.24 3.25 -6.45
C GLU A 66 7.34 3.51 -7.66
N THR A 67 7.06 2.45 -8.43
CA THR A 67 6.17 2.52 -9.60
C THR A 67 4.92 1.68 -9.37
N PHE A 68 3.78 2.19 -9.83
CA PHE A 68 2.47 1.58 -9.62
C PHE A 68 1.45 2.07 -10.62
N PHE A 69 0.35 1.32 -10.78
CA PHE A 69 -0.76 1.76 -11.61
C PHE A 69 -1.58 2.82 -10.89
N ALA A 70 -1.97 3.86 -11.61
CA ALA A 70 -3.04 4.72 -11.14
C ALA A 70 -4.39 3.98 -11.26
N PRO A 71 -5.34 4.22 -10.35
CA PRO A 71 -6.71 3.81 -10.60
C PRO A 71 -7.25 4.48 -11.88
N PRO A 72 -8.25 3.88 -12.54
CA PRO A 72 -8.96 4.55 -13.61
C PRO A 72 -9.55 5.86 -13.09
N GLY A 73 -9.55 6.88 -13.95
CA GLY A 73 -10.27 8.11 -13.66
C GLY A 73 -11.77 7.85 -13.66
N ASP A 74 -12.53 8.71 -12.97
CA ASP A 74 -13.99 8.71 -13.05
C ASP A 74 -14.51 9.30 -14.37
N ASP A 75 -13.61 9.76 -15.25
CA ASP A 75 -14.02 10.37 -16.50
C ASP A 75 -14.75 9.31 -17.33
N GLU A 76 -16.04 9.55 -17.62
CA GLU A 76 -16.89 8.67 -18.45
C GLU A 76 -16.30 8.45 -19.85
N ASP A 77 -15.42 9.36 -20.30
CA ASP A 77 -14.69 9.30 -21.57
C ASP A 77 -13.38 8.50 -21.50
N SER A 78 -13.00 7.98 -20.32
CA SER A 78 -11.86 7.07 -20.17
C SER A 78 -12.17 5.79 -20.94
N SER A 79 -11.53 5.62 -22.10
CA SER A 79 -11.54 4.35 -22.80
C SER A 79 -11.06 3.26 -21.83
N PHE A 80 -11.74 2.11 -21.79
CA PHE A 80 -11.29 0.91 -21.05
C PHE A 80 -9.88 0.44 -21.40
N ARG A 81 -9.24 1.06 -22.41
CA ARG A 81 -7.88 0.76 -22.87
C ARG A 81 -6.82 1.70 -22.30
N ASP A 82 -7.22 2.75 -21.60
CA ASP A 82 -6.33 3.81 -21.15
C ASP A 82 -5.97 3.57 -19.69
N PHE A 83 -4.71 3.18 -19.44
CA PHE A 83 -4.14 3.14 -18.09
C PHE A 83 -3.09 4.23 -17.89
N ARG A 84 -2.83 4.54 -16.63
CA ARG A 84 -1.75 5.43 -16.23
C ARG A 84 -0.80 4.70 -15.30
N VAL A 85 0.49 5.01 -15.42
CA VAL A 85 1.52 4.53 -14.50
C VAL A 85 2.03 5.71 -13.71
N MET A 86 1.96 5.58 -12.40
CA MET A 86 2.51 6.52 -11.43
C MET A 86 3.91 6.06 -11.04
N CYS A 87 4.82 7.02 -10.96
CA CYS A 87 6.17 6.83 -10.49
C CYS A 87 6.45 7.86 -9.40
N LEU A 88 6.45 7.40 -8.14
CA LEU A 88 6.76 8.23 -7.00
C LEU A 88 8.26 8.13 -6.70
N VAL A 89 8.93 9.27 -6.76
CA VAL A 89 10.35 9.40 -6.51
C VAL A 89 10.57 10.21 -5.25
N ARG A 90 11.34 9.66 -4.33
CA ARG A 90 11.69 10.33 -3.07
C ARG A 90 13.12 10.81 -3.11
N SER A 91 13.29 12.10 -2.90
CA SER A 91 14.58 12.69 -2.54
C SER A 91 14.65 12.98 -1.03
N ILE A 92 15.79 13.50 -0.58
CA ILE A 92 16.00 13.91 0.81
C ILE A 92 14.98 14.98 1.27
N THR A 93 14.49 15.82 0.35
CA THR A 93 13.69 17.01 0.69
C THR A 93 12.30 17.04 0.06
N LYS A 94 12.01 16.18 -0.91
CA LYS A 94 10.74 16.20 -1.62
C LYS A 94 10.34 14.84 -2.19
N LEU A 95 9.05 14.70 -2.42
CA LEU A 95 8.46 13.68 -3.27
C LEU A 95 8.11 14.29 -4.62
N VAL A 96 8.38 13.54 -5.68
CA VAL A 96 8.06 13.91 -7.06
C VAL A 96 7.31 12.74 -7.68
N LEU A 97 6.07 12.98 -8.07
CA LEU A 97 5.22 12.01 -8.73
C LEU A 97 5.18 12.30 -10.23
N PHE A 98 5.71 11.37 -11.01
CA PHE A 98 5.59 11.37 -12.46
C PHE A 98 4.42 10.49 -12.87
N VAL A 99 3.69 10.90 -13.90
CA VAL A 99 2.55 10.15 -14.42
C VAL A 99 2.79 9.88 -15.90
N PHE A 100 2.79 8.61 -16.28
CA PHE A 100 2.75 8.17 -17.68
C PHE A 100 1.31 7.94 -18.09
N SER A 101 0.95 8.40 -19.29
CA SER A 101 -0.33 8.13 -19.91
C SER A 101 -0.15 7.18 -21.10
N SER A 102 -0.82 6.03 -21.06
CA SER A 102 -0.80 5.06 -22.17
C SER A 102 -1.48 5.59 -23.44
N CYS A 103 -2.55 6.39 -23.31
CA CYS A 103 -3.23 6.97 -24.48
C CYS A 103 -2.39 8.03 -25.19
N ALA A 104 -1.61 8.80 -24.43
CA ALA A 104 -0.67 9.77 -24.99
C ALA A 104 0.69 9.15 -25.34
N GLY A 105 0.98 7.94 -24.84
CA GLY A 105 2.27 7.26 -25.02
C GLY A 105 3.46 8.01 -24.41
N ARG A 106 3.24 8.87 -23.41
CA ARG A 106 4.28 9.74 -22.84
C ARG A 106 4.04 10.08 -21.37
N TRP A 107 5.10 10.54 -20.72
CA TRP A 107 5.05 11.18 -19.41
C TRP A 107 4.36 12.54 -19.50
N LEU A 108 3.53 12.86 -18.51
CA LEU A 108 2.92 14.18 -18.36
C LEU A 108 4.00 15.22 -18.01
N ALA A 109 3.84 16.44 -18.53
CA ALA A 109 4.86 17.48 -18.45
C ALA A 109 4.98 18.12 -17.05
N ASP A 110 3.91 18.06 -16.26
CA ASP A 110 3.82 18.71 -14.95
C ASP A 110 3.81 17.63 -13.85
N PRO A 111 4.98 17.34 -13.22
CA PRO A 111 5.02 16.41 -12.11
C PRO A 111 4.41 17.04 -10.86
N ILE A 112 3.79 16.20 -10.04
CA ILE A 112 3.20 16.64 -8.77
C ILE A 112 4.27 16.53 -7.69
N THR A 113 4.51 17.61 -6.96
CA THR A 113 5.57 17.66 -5.94
C THR A 113 4.99 17.87 -4.55
N PHE A 114 5.64 17.27 -3.56
CA PHE A 114 5.31 17.49 -2.14
C PHE A 114 6.59 17.65 -1.34
N ASP A 115 6.71 18.73 -0.59
CA ASP A 115 7.86 19.00 0.25
C ASP A 115 7.82 18.12 1.50
N VAL A 116 8.89 17.37 1.73
CA VAL A 116 9.02 16.47 2.87
C VAL A 116 10.03 17.07 3.85
N LEU A 117 9.59 17.30 5.09
CA LEU A 117 10.49 17.67 6.18
C LEU A 117 11.10 16.40 6.79
N GLY A 118 12.42 16.28 6.77
CA GLY A 118 13.13 15.20 7.46
C GLY A 118 13.07 13.84 6.75
N CYS A 119 13.72 12.84 7.34
CA CYS A 119 13.96 11.52 6.76
C CYS A 119 12.70 10.66 6.83
N ALA A 120 11.61 11.11 6.20
CA ALA A 120 10.39 10.32 6.08
C ALA A 120 10.66 9.11 5.18
N VAL A 121 10.92 7.96 5.80
CA VAL A 121 10.76 6.67 5.12
C VAL A 121 9.29 6.59 4.72
N VAL A 122 9.02 6.41 3.44
CA VAL A 122 7.66 6.19 2.98
C VAL A 122 7.39 4.70 3.23
N SER A 123 6.51 4.40 4.18
CA SER A 123 6.10 3.03 4.49
C SER A 123 5.32 2.40 3.32
N ARG A 124 4.82 1.17 3.52
CA ARG A 124 3.88 0.49 2.61
C ARG A 124 2.81 1.44 2.09
N ARG A 125 2.56 1.40 0.77
CA ARG A 125 1.46 2.14 0.13
C ARG A 125 0.15 1.38 0.32
N TYR A 126 -0.89 2.10 0.68
CA TYR A 126 -2.27 1.63 0.73
C TYR A 126 -3.14 2.39 -0.28
N TYR A 127 -4.23 1.80 -0.73
CA TYR A 127 -5.23 2.47 -1.55
C TYR A 127 -6.61 2.32 -0.90
N ALA A 128 -7.23 3.45 -0.57
CA ALA A 128 -8.53 3.49 0.10
C ALA A 128 -9.24 4.82 -0.21
N HIS A 129 -10.55 4.78 -0.42
CA HIS A 129 -11.39 5.94 -0.73
C HIS A 129 -10.82 6.83 -1.83
N ARG A 130 -10.27 6.21 -2.88
CA ARG A 130 -9.66 6.89 -4.04
C ARG A 130 -8.36 7.65 -3.75
N CYS A 131 -7.76 7.40 -2.60
CA CYS A 131 -6.49 7.96 -2.21
C CYS A 131 -5.42 6.88 -2.12
N PHE A 132 -4.22 7.18 -2.60
CA PHE A 132 -3.04 6.45 -2.14
C PHE A 132 -2.59 7.04 -0.81
N CYS A 133 -2.26 6.16 0.14
CA CYS A 133 -1.89 6.55 1.50
C CYS A 133 -0.57 5.92 1.91
N TRP A 134 0.26 6.69 2.60
CA TRP A 134 1.54 6.25 3.14
C TRP A 134 1.73 6.73 4.58
N GLN A 135 2.36 5.91 5.41
CA GLN A 135 2.78 6.33 6.75
C GLN A 135 4.03 7.21 6.67
N ILE A 136 4.05 8.32 7.41
CA ILE A 136 5.23 9.15 7.62
C ILE A 136 5.76 8.92 9.05
N TYR A 137 6.93 8.31 9.19
CA TYR A 137 7.46 7.89 10.51
C TYR A 137 7.77 9.05 11.46
N GLU A 138 8.39 10.13 11.00
CA GLU A 138 8.84 11.21 11.88
C GLU A 138 7.74 12.19 12.27
N ALA A 139 6.67 12.29 11.47
CA ALA A 139 5.64 13.30 11.64
C ALA A 139 4.41 12.81 12.43
N GLY A 140 4.30 11.51 12.73
CA GLY A 140 3.09 10.95 13.34
C GLY A 140 1.84 11.19 12.48
N SER A 141 2.03 11.24 11.17
CA SER A 141 1.00 11.58 10.20
C SER A 141 1.06 10.65 8.98
N MET A 142 0.02 10.74 8.17
CA MET A 142 -0.19 9.95 6.97
C MET A 142 -0.20 10.90 5.77
N LEU A 143 0.62 10.60 4.77
CA LEU A 143 0.56 11.26 3.48
C LEU A 143 -0.55 10.64 2.66
N MET A 144 -1.36 11.47 2.00
CA MET A 144 -2.41 11.05 1.09
C MET A 144 -2.21 11.72 -0.26
N LEU A 145 -2.43 10.97 -1.33
CA LEU A 145 -2.56 11.47 -2.70
C LEU A 145 -3.97 11.17 -3.17
N ASP A 146 -4.77 12.21 -3.36
CA ASP A 146 -6.10 12.09 -3.98
C ASP A 146 -5.92 11.85 -5.48
N THR A 147 -6.47 10.75 -5.99
CA THR A 147 -6.29 10.37 -7.40
C THR A 147 -7.25 11.06 -8.35
N GLY A 148 -8.29 11.73 -7.83
CA GLY A 148 -9.21 12.57 -8.60
C GLY A 148 -8.65 13.97 -8.81
N SER A 149 -8.22 14.63 -7.73
CA SER A 149 -7.62 15.97 -7.81
C SER A 149 -6.13 15.95 -8.16
N MET A 150 -5.44 14.83 -7.97
CA MET A 150 -3.99 14.69 -8.13
C MET A 150 -3.21 15.59 -7.15
N GLU A 151 -3.73 15.78 -5.93
CA GLU A 151 -3.12 16.61 -4.90
C GLU A 151 -2.68 15.80 -3.68
N PHE A 152 -1.54 16.18 -3.12
CA PHE A 152 -1.06 15.63 -1.85
C PHE A 152 -1.67 16.38 -0.66
N SER A 153 -1.95 15.64 0.41
CA SER A 153 -2.38 16.17 1.69
C SER A 153 -1.84 15.32 2.85
N THR A 154 -1.84 15.87 4.05
CA THR A 154 -1.38 15.17 5.25
C THR A 154 -2.51 15.09 6.27
N VAL A 155 -2.63 13.93 6.92
CA VAL A 155 -3.61 13.68 7.98
C VAL A 155 -2.88 13.12 9.19
N ASP A 156 -3.10 13.70 10.36
CA ASP A 156 -2.51 13.19 11.60
C ASP A 156 -2.95 11.75 11.87
N LEU A 157 -2.08 10.91 12.42
CA LEU A 157 -2.41 9.53 12.81
C LEU A 157 -3.00 9.48 14.22
N PRO A 158 -3.72 8.40 14.58
CA PRO A 158 -4.11 8.18 15.97
C PRO A 158 -2.88 8.17 16.88
N PRO A 159 -2.98 8.71 18.11
CA PRO A 159 -1.85 8.73 19.04
C PRO A 159 -1.38 7.31 19.34
N SER A 160 -0.08 7.05 19.15
CA SER A 160 0.54 5.75 19.41
C SER A 160 0.57 5.45 20.91
N SER A 161 0.39 4.18 21.27
CA SER A 161 0.36 3.70 22.66
C SER A 161 1.77 3.39 23.24
N GLY A 162 2.85 3.62 22.49
CA GLY A 162 4.20 3.25 22.90
C GLY A 162 5.33 3.98 22.14
N PRO A 163 6.59 3.79 22.57
CA PRO A 163 7.76 4.44 21.98
C PRO A 163 8.17 3.86 20.62
N TYR A 164 7.65 2.68 20.26
CA TYR A 164 7.84 2.05 18.97
C TYR A 164 6.64 2.35 18.07
N MET A 165 6.91 2.74 16.82
CA MET A 165 5.86 2.95 15.84
C MET A 165 5.25 1.58 15.48
N PRO A 166 3.96 1.39 15.70
CA PRO A 166 3.33 0.10 15.50
C PRO A 166 3.10 -0.15 14.00
N ASP A 167 3.20 -1.43 13.60
CA ASP A 167 2.73 -1.86 12.30
C ASP A 167 1.26 -1.49 12.15
N MET A 168 0.95 -0.76 11.07
CA MET A 168 -0.39 -0.26 10.81
C MET A 168 -0.85 -0.59 9.40
N VAL A 169 -2.15 -0.78 9.26
CA VAL A 169 -2.84 -0.94 7.97
C VAL A 169 -3.99 0.04 7.89
N ILE A 170 -4.14 0.64 6.72
CA ILE A 170 -5.23 1.55 6.40
C ILE A 170 -6.33 0.74 5.73
N VAL A 171 -7.56 0.98 6.17
CA VAL A 171 -8.75 0.27 5.70
C VAL A 171 -9.88 1.25 5.38
N GLU A 172 -10.81 0.84 4.54
CA GLU A 172 -12.04 1.60 4.31
C GLU A 172 -13.04 1.32 5.43
N ALA A 173 -13.40 2.37 6.18
CA ALA A 173 -14.49 2.33 7.14
C ALA A 173 -15.80 2.83 6.52
N GLY A 174 -16.92 2.50 7.17
CA GLY A 174 -18.25 2.86 6.69
C GLY A 174 -18.45 4.37 6.55
N GLY A 175 -19.27 4.78 5.56
CA GLY A 175 -19.60 6.19 5.35
C GLY A 175 -18.45 7.04 4.82
N GLY A 176 -17.54 6.46 4.02
CA GLY A 176 -16.46 7.19 3.34
C GLY A 176 -15.33 7.63 4.26
N ARG A 177 -15.13 6.94 5.39
CA ARG A 177 -14.13 7.31 6.41
C ARG A 177 -12.96 6.34 6.38
N PHE A 178 -11.78 6.82 6.75
CA PHE A 178 -10.62 5.95 6.92
C PHE A 178 -10.68 5.21 8.25
N GLY A 179 -10.34 3.93 8.21
CA GLY A 179 -10.03 3.13 9.38
C GLY A 179 -8.53 2.82 9.44
N ILE A 180 -8.00 2.66 10.64
CA ILE A 180 -6.62 2.24 10.88
C ILE A 180 -6.65 1.06 11.84
N LEU A 181 -5.94 0.01 11.47
CA LEU A 181 -5.64 -1.13 12.32
C LEU A 181 -4.19 -1.06 12.74
N THR A 182 -3.94 -1.32 14.02
CA THR A 182 -2.61 -1.16 14.62
C THR A 182 -2.32 -2.27 15.61
N ILE A 183 -1.15 -2.90 15.48
CA ILE A 183 -0.71 -3.91 16.45
C ILE A 183 -0.10 -3.22 17.67
N SER A 184 -0.57 -3.58 18.86
CA SER A 184 -0.05 -3.09 20.12
C SER A 184 0.40 -4.26 20.99
N HIS A 185 1.63 -4.20 21.50
CA HIS A 185 2.14 -5.16 22.49
C HIS A 185 1.97 -4.61 23.92
N GLN A 186 1.25 -5.34 24.77
CA GLN A 186 1.16 -5.02 26.19
C GLN A 186 2.24 -5.77 26.97
N ILE A 187 3.40 -5.13 27.15
CA ILE A 187 4.58 -5.68 27.86
C ILE A 187 4.23 -6.31 29.22
N LYS A 188 3.28 -5.73 29.98
CA LYS A 188 2.91 -6.23 31.32
C LYS A 188 2.14 -7.56 31.31
N ARG A 189 1.47 -7.88 30.22
CA ARG A 189 0.62 -9.07 30.08
C ARG A 189 1.14 -10.03 29.02
N ASP A 190 2.26 -9.67 28.40
CA ASP A 190 2.84 -10.32 27.23
C ASP A 190 1.81 -10.73 26.18
N ALA A 191 0.92 -9.77 25.87
CA ALA A 191 -0.22 -10.00 25.00
C ALA A 191 -0.22 -8.99 23.86
N TYR A 192 -0.43 -9.47 22.65
CA TYR A 192 -0.66 -8.65 21.48
C TYR A 192 -2.16 -8.39 21.30
N HIS A 193 -2.49 -7.14 20.95
CA HIS A 193 -3.83 -6.73 20.61
C HIS A 193 -3.83 -5.97 19.30
N LEU A 194 -4.90 -6.15 18.54
CA LEU A 194 -5.16 -5.34 17.36
C LEU A 194 -6.16 -4.23 17.73
N LEU A 195 -5.72 -2.98 17.56
CA LEU A 195 -6.52 -1.80 17.82
C LEU A 195 -7.15 -1.33 16.52
N TYR A 196 -8.46 -1.07 16.54
CA TYR A 196 -9.16 -0.45 15.42
C TYR A 196 -9.58 0.97 15.78
N ALA A 197 -9.09 1.93 14.99
CA ALA A 197 -9.46 3.33 15.08
C ALA A 197 -10.14 3.78 13.79
N GLU A 198 -11.15 4.64 13.92
CA GLU A 198 -11.86 5.20 12.79
C GLU A 198 -11.71 6.72 12.79
N GLN A 199 -11.50 7.30 11.61
CA GLN A 199 -11.47 8.73 11.44
C GLN A 199 -12.89 9.27 11.64
N SER A 200 -13.00 10.37 12.36
CA SER A 200 -14.25 11.09 12.61
C SER A 200 -13.99 12.59 12.50
N LYS A 201 -15.07 13.36 12.43
CA LYS A 201 -15.01 14.81 12.54
C LYS A 201 -15.37 15.21 13.97
N ASP A 202 -14.59 16.09 14.57
CA ASP A 202 -14.95 16.69 15.85
C ASP A 202 -16.09 17.73 15.67
N GLY A 203 -16.56 18.31 16.77
CA GLY A 203 -17.63 19.33 16.74
C GLY A 203 -17.27 20.62 16.00
N ASN A 204 -15.99 20.81 15.63
CA ASN A 204 -15.48 21.95 14.88
C ASN A 204 -15.11 21.58 13.42
N GLY A 205 -15.34 20.33 13.00
CA GLY A 205 -15.04 19.84 11.65
C GLY A 205 -13.57 19.46 11.41
N ALA A 206 -12.73 19.43 12.46
CA ALA A 206 -11.36 18.92 12.38
C ALA A 206 -11.35 17.38 12.40
N ASN A 207 -10.33 16.79 11.78
CA ASN A 207 -10.15 15.34 11.77
C ASN A 207 -9.73 14.86 13.16
N GLN A 208 -10.42 13.86 13.69
CA GLN A 208 -10.10 13.22 14.97
C GLN A 208 -10.26 11.71 14.86
N TRP A 209 -9.36 10.95 15.47
CA TRP A 209 -9.44 9.49 15.54
C TRP A 209 -10.17 9.01 16.78
N GLN A 210 -11.05 8.03 16.60
CA GLN A 210 -11.77 7.36 17.69
C GLN A 210 -11.46 5.86 17.69
N TYR A 211 -10.93 5.36 18.80
CA TYR A 211 -10.78 3.92 19.01
C TYR A 211 -12.16 3.27 19.15
N LYS A 212 -12.46 2.30 18.28
CA LYS A 212 -13.73 1.60 18.24
C LYS A 212 -13.66 0.22 18.89
N SER A 213 -12.54 -0.48 18.74
CA SER A 213 -12.42 -1.87 19.19
C SER A 213 -10.99 -2.24 19.56
N VAL A 214 -10.88 -3.18 20.49
CA VAL A 214 -9.64 -3.84 20.89
C VAL A 214 -9.87 -5.33 20.69
N ILE A 215 -9.11 -5.94 19.79
CA ILE A 215 -9.29 -7.32 19.36
C ILE A 215 -8.14 -8.12 19.96
N ALA A 216 -8.48 -9.18 20.68
CA ALA A 216 -7.48 -10.09 21.23
C ALA A 216 -6.87 -10.91 20.08
N LEU A 217 -5.54 -10.91 19.99
CA LEU A 217 -4.82 -11.80 19.08
C LEU A 217 -4.55 -13.13 19.78
N PRO A 218 -4.46 -14.26 19.04
CA PRO A 218 -4.08 -15.54 19.62
C PRO A 218 -2.76 -15.47 20.40
N GLU A 219 -2.68 -16.14 21.54
CA GLU A 219 -1.50 -16.13 22.41
C GLU A 219 -0.30 -16.89 21.80
N ASN A 220 0.90 -16.71 22.38
CA ASN A 220 2.17 -17.37 22.01
C ASN A 220 2.69 -17.02 20.61
N HIS A 221 2.31 -15.85 20.10
CA HIS A 221 2.80 -15.33 18.83
C HIS A 221 3.14 -13.85 18.98
N SER A 222 4.23 -13.44 18.34
CA SER A 222 4.43 -12.04 17.99
C SER A 222 3.79 -11.76 16.63
N TYR A 223 3.26 -10.55 16.43
CA TYR A 223 2.47 -10.25 15.23
C TYR A 223 3.02 -9.07 14.44
N SER A 224 2.93 -9.17 13.12
CA SER A 224 2.93 -8.04 12.19
C SER A 224 1.65 -8.03 11.35
N VAL A 225 1.22 -6.86 10.89
CA VAL A 225 0.02 -6.72 10.05
C VAL A 225 0.44 -6.33 8.64
N GLY A 226 -0.01 -7.10 7.65
CA GLY A 226 0.26 -6.88 6.24
C GLY A 226 -0.95 -6.37 5.47
N GLY A 227 -0.77 -6.11 4.17
CA GLY A 227 -1.87 -5.81 3.26
C GLY A 227 -2.96 -6.90 3.28
N TYR A 228 -4.17 -6.54 2.86
CA TYR A 228 -5.33 -7.45 2.81
C TYR A 228 -5.75 -8.04 4.15
N LEU A 229 -5.45 -7.35 5.26
CA LEU A 229 -5.87 -7.72 6.61
C LEU A 229 -5.32 -9.07 7.07
N LEU A 230 -4.21 -9.49 6.47
CA LEU A 230 -3.49 -10.67 6.88
C LEU A 230 -2.57 -10.32 8.04
N LEU A 231 -2.74 -11.02 9.15
CA LEU A 231 -1.85 -10.98 10.29
C LEU A 231 -0.82 -12.08 10.13
N THR A 232 0.45 -11.72 10.31
CA THR A 232 1.57 -12.66 10.32
C THR A 232 1.95 -12.90 11.77
N GLY A 233 1.70 -14.10 12.28
CA GLY A 233 2.08 -14.55 13.60
C GLY A 233 3.37 -15.35 13.56
N TYR A 234 4.34 -14.96 14.37
CA TYR A 234 5.59 -15.68 14.60
C TYR A 234 5.51 -16.37 15.96
N PRO A 235 5.44 -17.71 16.00
CA PRO A 235 5.40 -18.44 17.26
C PRO A 235 6.60 -18.14 18.15
N GLU A 236 6.35 -18.01 19.45
CA GLU A 236 7.41 -17.71 20.43
C GLU A 236 8.33 -18.90 20.72
N ASP A 237 7.96 -20.12 20.30
CA ASP A 237 8.71 -21.34 20.56
C ASP A 237 9.87 -21.61 19.58
N ASP A 238 10.34 -20.53 18.92
CA ASP A 238 11.51 -20.49 18.03
C ASP A 238 11.41 -21.46 16.84
N ARG A 239 10.19 -21.92 16.52
CA ARG A 239 9.96 -22.78 15.37
C ARG A 239 10.14 -21.98 14.09
N PRO A 240 10.77 -22.58 13.06
CA PRO A 240 10.94 -21.97 11.74
C PRO A 240 9.64 -22.05 10.93
N ILE A 241 8.54 -21.52 11.48
CA ILE A 241 7.22 -21.49 10.85
C ILE A 241 6.63 -20.10 11.01
N VAL A 242 5.74 -19.75 10.10
CA VAL A 242 4.97 -18.51 10.14
C VAL A 242 3.51 -18.87 10.01
N ASP A 243 2.69 -18.45 10.98
CA ASP A 243 1.25 -18.63 10.94
C ASP A 243 0.60 -17.37 10.37
N TYR A 244 -0.41 -17.57 9.53
CA TYR A 244 -1.17 -16.51 8.91
C TYR A 244 -2.59 -16.54 9.43
N PHE A 245 -3.11 -15.36 9.77
CA PHE A 245 -4.49 -15.21 10.22
C PHE A 245 -5.19 -14.16 9.35
N SER A 246 -6.44 -14.43 8.98
CA SER A 246 -7.31 -13.47 8.31
C SER A 246 -8.19 -12.75 9.33
N LEU A 247 -8.35 -11.44 9.16
CA LEU A 247 -9.27 -10.62 9.95
C LEU A 247 -10.51 -10.26 9.14
N ASN A 248 -11.69 -10.55 9.68
CA ASN A 248 -12.95 -10.02 9.16
C ASN A 248 -13.23 -8.63 9.75
N LEU A 249 -13.25 -7.57 8.94
CA LEU A 249 -13.50 -6.20 9.43
C LEU A 249 -14.91 -5.96 9.97
N GLN A 250 -15.90 -6.74 9.54
CA GLN A 250 -17.28 -6.54 9.97
C GLN A 250 -17.53 -7.17 11.34
N THR A 251 -16.98 -8.37 11.56
CA THR A 251 -17.17 -9.12 12.80
C THR A 251 -16.01 -9.00 13.78
N PHE A 252 -14.87 -8.47 13.33
CA PHE A 252 -13.59 -8.47 14.04
C PHE A 252 -13.12 -9.86 14.48
N GLN A 253 -13.60 -10.90 13.80
CA GLN A 253 -13.16 -12.27 14.03
C GLN A 253 -11.86 -12.54 13.30
N ILE A 254 -10.99 -13.28 13.99
CA ILE A 254 -9.70 -13.70 13.50
C ILE A 254 -9.77 -15.21 13.30
N GLU A 255 -9.37 -15.64 12.11
CA GLU A 255 -9.36 -17.04 11.74
C GLU A 255 -7.95 -17.42 11.28
N TRP A 256 -7.48 -18.60 11.67
CA TRP A 256 -6.24 -19.15 11.13
C TRP A 256 -6.45 -19.47 9.66
N PHE A 257 -5.55 -18.96 8.81
CA PHE A 257 -5.64 -19.08 7.36
C PHE A 257 -4.72 -20.20 6.85
N CYS A 258 -3.42 -20.09 7.12
CA CYS A 258 -2.45 -21.12 6.74
C CYS A 258 -1.15 -21.00 7.55
N GLN A 259 -0.26 -21.98 7.37
CA GLN A 259 1.08 -21.98 7.92
C GLN A 259 2.10 -22.19 6.81
N THR A 260 3.21 -21.47 6.88
CA THR A 260 4.34 -21.66 5.97
C THR A 260 5.62 -22.02 6.73
N GLY A 261 6.67 -22.32 5.97
CA GLY A 261 8.01 -22.53 6.53
C GLY A 261 8.65 -21.24 7.09
N PRO A 262 9.98 -21.24 7.30
CA PRO A 262 10.68 -20.19 8.08
C PRO A 262 10.64 -18.80 7.47
N TYR A 263 10.34 -18.73 6.17
CA TYR A 263 10.32 -17.49 5.44
C TYR A 263 8.88 -17.02 5.35
N ALA A 264 8.62 -15.87 5.96
CA ALA A 264 7.39 -15.15 5.67
C ALA A 264 7.28 -14.95 4.15
N ILE A 265 6.09 -15.14 3.61
CA ILE A 265 5.72 -14.69 2.28
C ILE A 265 5.87 -13.16 2.28
N ILE A 266 7.00 -12.67 1.78
CA ILE A 266 7.31 -11.23 1.62
C ILE A 266 6.70 -10.72 0.29
N GLY A 267 5.52 -11.21 -0.06
CA GLY A 267 4.77 -10.81 -1.25
C GLY A 267 3.46 -10.15 -0.84
N ASP A 268 3.01 -9.16 -1.60
CA ASP A 268 1.62 -8.72 -1.49
C ASP A 268 0.74 -9.86 -1.97
N LEU A 269 -0.06 -10.44 -1.07
CA LEU A 269 -1.02 -11.46 -1.44
C LEU A 269 -1.95 -10.93 -2.53
N TYR A 270 -2.18 -11.73 -3.56
CA TYR A 270 -3.18 -11.41 -4.55
C TYR A 270 -4.56 -11.71 -3.96
N ALA A 271 -5.32 -10.67 -3.57
CA ALA A 271 -6.73 -10.83 -3.24
C ALA A 271 -7.54 -9.99 -4.23
N ASP A 272 -7.96 -10.68 -5.29
CA ASP A 272 -8.81 -10.19 -6.37
C ASP A 272 -8.28 -8.98 -7.16
N PHE A 273 -8.86 -8.80 -8.35
CA PHE A 273 -8.57 -7.64 -9.19
C PHE A 273 -8.69 -6.35 -8.37
N PRO A 274 -7.85 -5.32 -8.61
CA PRO A 274 -8.12 -4.01 -8.05
C PRO A 274 -9.60 -3.64 -8.32
N PRO A 275 -10.33 -2.97 -7.40
CA PRO A 275 -11.77 -2.70 -7.49
C PRO A 275 -12.25 -1.87 -8.71
N SER A 276 -11.42 -1.74 -9.73
CA SER A 276 -11.62 -1.03 -10.98
C SER A 276 -11.77 -1.95 -12.20
N LEU A 277 -11.68 -3.29 -12.04
CA LEU A 277 -11.78 -4.24 -13.17
C LEU A 277 -12.96 -5.21 -13.09
N THR A 278 -13.81 -5.11 -12.07
CA THR A 278 -15.08 -5.82 -12.04
C THR A 278 -16.17 -4.95 -12.64
N THR A 279 -16.62 -5.30 -13.85
CA THR A 279 -17.93 -4.85 -14.35
C THR A 279 -19.03 -5.21 -13.34
N PRO A 280 -20.07 -4.38 -13.19
CA PRO A 280 -21.15 -4.68 -12.26
C PRO A 280 -21.80 -6.01 -12.67
N SER A 281 -21.82 -6.98 -11.75
CA SER A 281 -22.66 -8.16 -11.90
C SER A 281 -24.00 -7.88 -11.22
N ILE A 282 -25.08 -8.17 -11.96
CA ILE A 282 -26.47 -8.21 -11.50
C ILE A 282 -26.63 -9.39 -10.55
#